data_AF-A0A2K3M5N9-F1
#
_entry.id   AF-A0A2K3M5N9-F1
#
_cell.length_a   1.000
_cell.length_b   1.000
_cell.length_c   1.000
_cell.angle_alpha   90.00
_cell.angle_beta   90.00
_cell.angle_gamma   90.00
#
_symmetry.space_group_name_H-M   'P 1'
#
loop_
_entity.id
_entity.type
_entity.pdbx_description
1 polymer ?
#
loop_
_entity_poly.entity_id
_entity_poly.type
_entity_poly.pdbx_seq_one_letter_code
_entity_poly.pdbx_strand_id
1 'polypeptide(L)'
;MSQLSEAGLKFELSDSKCLLDLKFDKGVLKMPFFLVHDSTERYMRNILAFEECHISDKRSAYISQYFTLLDMLINTEKDVSILVDKKIIINWTSDANAVATIVNTLCKNASMPKYNAEYLSLFKRLNDFYENPRNKYKAVFVHEYFNTPWKKVSTLTAVSLVLFTLIQA
;
A
#
# COMPACT_ATOMS: atom_id res chain seq x y z
N MET A 1 -3.42 -1.18 2.83
CA MET A 1 -3.47 -0.87 1.37
C MET A 1 -4.78 -1.22 0.72
N SER A 2 -5.37 -2.39 0.99
CA SER A 2 -6.65 -2.81 0.39
C SER A 2 -7.73 -1.72 0.40
N GLN A 3 -7.95 -1.02 1.52
CA GLN A 3 -8.90 0.10 1.59
C GLN A 3 -8.55 1.28 0.67
N LEU A 4 -7.27 1.64 0.54
CA LEU A 4 -6.84 2.70 -0.38
C LEU A 4 -7.05 2.28 -1.83
N SER A 5 -6.75 1.03 -2.17
CA SER A 5 -7.00 0.49 -3.51
C SER A 5 -8.50 0.45 -3.81
N GLU A 6 -9.33 0.07 -2.85
CA GLU A 6 -10.80 0.08 -2.96
C GLU A 6 -11.33 1.52 -3.12
N ALA A 7 -10.71 2.49 -2.44
CA ALA A 7 -10.97 3.92 -2.61
C ALA A 7 -10.53 4.45 -3.99
N GLY A 8 -9.86 3.63 -4.80
CA GLY A 8 -9.43 3.96 -6.15
C GLY A 8 -8.00 4.47 -6.29
N LEU A 9 -7.18 4.37 -5.22
CA LEU A 9 -5.74 4.61 -5.31
C LEU A 9 -5.12 3.59 -6.27
N LYS A 10 -4.31 4.07 -7.21
CA LYS A 10 -3.52 3.22 -8.10
C LYS A 10 -2.07 3.20 -7.67
N PHE A 11 -1.43 2.05 -7.83
CA PHE A 11 0.00 1.88 -7.63
C PHE A 11 0.67 1.75 -8.98
N GLU A 12 1.76 2.48 -9.17
CA GLU A 12 2.55 2.49 -10.40
C GLU A 12 4.04 2.38 -10.08
N LEU A 13 4.78 1.69 -10.94
CA LEU A 13 6.23 1.63 -10.86
C LEU A 13 6.81 3.00 -11.23
N SER A 14 7.73 3.49 -10.41
CA SER A 14 8.55 4.68 -10.67
C SER A 14 9.82 4.28 -11.42
N ASP A 15 10.24 5.12 -12.37
CA ASP A 15 11.54 4.97 -13.07
C ASP A 15 12.75 5.36 -12.19
N SER A 16 12.48 5.84 -10.97
CA SER A 16 13.52 6.26 -10.03
C SER A 16 14.34 5.08 -9.52
N LYS A 17 15.66 5.26 -9.44
CA LYS A 17 16.59 4.30 -8.83
C LYS A 17 16.70 4.48 -7.32
N CYS A 18 16.20 5.58 -6.77
CA CYS A 18 16.23 5.85 -5.34
C CYS A 18 15.00 5.21 -4.68
N LEU A 19 15.21 4.23 -3.79
CA LEU A 19 14.14 3.51 -3.08
C LEU A 19 13.14 4.44 -2.37
N LEU A 20 13.63 5.60 -1.92
CA LEU A 20 12.89 6.57 -1.13
C LEU A 20 12.10 7.59 -1.99
N ASP A 21 12.27 7.58 -3.31
CA ASP A 21 11.63 8.55 -4.22
C ASP A 21 10.17 8.16 -4.50
N LEU A 22 9.30 8.54 -3.56
CA LEU A 22 7.87 8.28 -3.58
C LEU A 22 7.11 9.50 -4.10
N LYS A 23 6.26 9.30 -5.12
CA LYS A 23 5.46 10.39 -5.68
C LYS A 23 3.99 10.02 -5.65
N PHE A 24 3.23 10.79 -4.90
CA PHE A 24 1.78 10.75 -4.97
C PHE A 24 1.29 11.88 -5.87
N ASP A 25 0.40 11.60 -6.83
CA ASP A 25 -0.34 12.63 -7.57
C ASP A 25 -1.69 12.08 -8.02
N LYS A 26 -2.77 12.87 -7.85
CA LYS A 26 -4.13 12.58 -8.34
C LYS A 26 -4.62 11.14 -8.16
N GLY A 27 -4.37 10.53 -6.99
CA GLY A 27 -4.80 9.16 -6.70
C GLY A 27 -3.89 8.08 -7.28
N VAL A 28 -2.68 8.43 -7.71
CA VAL A 28 -1.63 7.49 -8.14
C VAL A 28 -0.44 7.63 -7.20
N LEU A 29 -0.05 6.53 -6.56
CA LEU A 29 1.18 6.43 -5.78
C LEU A 29 2.24 5.71 -6.63
N LYS A 30 3.25 6.46 -7.06
CA LYS A 30 4.41 5.95 -7.77
C LYS A 30 5.49 5.54 -6.78
N MET A 31 5.95 4.31 -6.91
CA MET A 31 6.94 3.72 -6.03
C MET A 31 8.07 3.07 -6.84
N PRO A 32 9.34 3.28 -6.47
CA PRO A 32 10.45 2.51 -7.00
C PRO A 32 10.28 1.02 -6.71
N PHE A 33 10.90 0.16 -7.52
CA PHE A 33 10.87 -1.27 -7.22
C PHE A 33 11.65 -1.60 -5.94
N PHE A 34 11.21 -2.63 -5.24
CA PHE A 34 11.82 -3.16 -4.04
C PHE A 34 11.98 -4.68 -4.18
N LEU A 35 13.22 -5.15 -4.11
CA LEU A 35 13.55 -6.58 -4.20
C LEU A 35 13.51 -7.20 -2.80
N VAL A 36 12.74 -8.28 -2.66
CA VAL A 36 12.64 -9.04 -1.41
C VAL A 36 13.18 -10.44 -1.62
N HIS A 37 14.16 -10.81 -0.81
CA HIS A 37 14.79 -12.13 -0.76
C HIS A 37 15.07 -12.53 0.69
N ASP A 38 15.57 -13.74 0.91
CA ASP A 38 15.68 -14.35 2.26
C ASP A 38 16.52 -13.55 3.27
N SER A 39 17.44 -12.71 2.80
CA SER A 39 18.29 -11.88 3.67
C SER A 39 17.78 -10.45 3.84
N THR A 40 16.72 -10.06 3.12
CA THR A 40 16.16 -8.70 3.19
C THR A 40 15.79 -8.33 4.62
N GLU A 41 15.14 -9.22 5.37
CA GLU A 41 14.79 -8.94 6.76
C GLU A 41 16.02 -8.60 7.60
N ARG A 42 17.08 -9.42 7.50
CA ARG A 42 18.32 -9.22 8.26
C ARG A 42 18.98 -7.88 7.91
N TYR A 43 19.08 -7.56 6.63
CA TYR A 43 19.67 -6.30 6.17
C TYR A 43 18.87 -5.10 6.68
N MET A 44 17.54 -5.15 6.57
CA MET A 44 16.68 -4.04 6.98
C MET A 44 16.69 -3.86 8.50
N ARG A 45 16.70 -4.94 9.30
CA ARG A 45 16.86 -4.84 10.76
C ARG A 45 18.17 -4.16 11.15
N ASN A 46 19.28 -4.52 10.51
CA ASN A 46 20.57 -3.90 10.78
C ASN A 46 20.57 -2.41 10.42
N ILE A 47 19.96 -2.02 9.30
CA ILE A 47 19.86 -0.61 8.89
C ILE A 47 18.97 0.16 9.88
N LEU A 48 17.81 -0.38 10.26
CA LEU A 48 16.91 0.25 11.23
C LEU A 48 17.58 0.42 12.59
N ALA A 49 18.29 -0.59 13.09
CA ALA A 49 19.06 -0.49 14.33
C ALA A 49 20.18 0.55 14.22
N PHE A 50 20.84 0.64 13.06
CA PHE A 50 21.84 1.67 12.81
C PHE A 50 21.24 3.08 12.87
N GLU A 51 20.10 3.31 12.19
CA GLU A 51 19.37 4.59 12.26
C GLU A 51 18.93 4.91 13.70
N GLU A 52 18.50 3.90 14.45
CA GLU A 52 18.04 4.08 15.82
C GLU A 52 19.19 4.49 16.76
N CYS A 53 20.36 3.86 16.64
CA CYS A 53 21.50 4.13 17.52
C CYS A 53 22.30 5.39 17.13
N HIS A 54 22.44 5.69 15.83
CA HIS A 54 23.42 6.67 15.35
C HIS A 54 22.80 7.97 14.82
N ILE A 55 21.52 7.97 14.43
CA ILE A 55 20.88 9.18 13.92
C ILE A 55 20.25 9.95 15.10
N SER A 56 20.89 11.08 15.44
CA SER A 56 20.43 11.97 16.51
C SER A 56 19.13 12.70 16.15
N ASP A 57 19.03 13.23 14.92
CA ASP A 57 17.76 13.78 14.42
C ASP A 57 16.91 12.68 13.77
N LYS A 58 15.93 12.18 14.51
CA LYS A 58 15.00 11.16 14.04
C LYS A 58 14.25 11.52 12.75
N ARG A 59 14.19 12.80 12.34
CA ARG A 59 13.64 13.21 11.02
C ARG A 59 14.52 12.78 9.85
N SER A 60 15.78 12.48 10.10
CA SER A 60 16.73 11.98 9.09
C SER A 60 16.78 10.45 9.03
N ALA A 61 15.95 9.73 9.81
CA ALA A 61 15.81 8.28 9.72
C ALA A 61 14.90 7.91 8.55
N TYR A 62 15.42 8.06 7.32
CA TYR A 62 14.63 7.92 6.10
C TYR A 62 14.17 6.47 5.85
N ILE A 63 14.99 5.48 6.21
CA ILE A 63 14.65 4.07 5.99
C ILE A 63 13.53 3.66 6.96
N SER A 64 13.61 4.09 8.23
CA SER A 64 12.54 3.90 9.20
C SER A 64 11.21 4.48 8.72
N GLN A 65 11.21 5.73 8.22
CA GLN A 65 10.01 6.37 7.66
C GLN A 65 9.44 5.61 6.44
N TYR A 66 10.32 5.13 5.56
CA TYR A 66 9.94 4.32 4.41
C TYR A 66 9.29 3.00 4.83
N PHE A 67 9.87 2.28 5.79
CA PHE A 67 9.32 1.01 6.25
C PHE A 67 8.00 1.19 7.00
N THR A 68 7.84 2.28 7.77
CA THR A 68 6.55 2.60 8.37
C THR A 68 5.47 2.85 7.31
N LEU A 69 5.81 3.52 6.20
CA LEU A 69 4.88 3.64 5.07
C LEU A 69 4.57 2.26 4.45
N LEU A 70 5.58 1.42 4.24
CA LEU A 70 5.37 0.08 3.69
C LEU A 70 4.48 -0.79 4.59
N ASP A 71 4.61 -0.71 5.91
CA ASP A 71 3.76 -1.41 6.89
C ASP A 71 2.30 -0.94 6.84
N MET A 72 2.08 0.38 6.73
CA MET A 72 0.74 0.93 6.51
C MET A 72 0.11 0.47 5.19
N LEU A 73 0.94 0.25 4.16
CA LEU A 73 0.48 -0.28 2.89
C LEU A 73 0.25 -1.79 3.02
N ILE A 74 1.26 -2.58 3.33
CA ILE A 74 1.27 -4.04 3.18
C ILE A 74 0.91 -4.71 4.49
N ASN A 75 -0.34 -5.14 4.64
CA ASN A 75 -0.79 -5.85 5.85
C ASN A 75 -1.08 -7.33 5.57
N THR A 76 -1.46 -7.65 4.33
CA THR A 76 -1.93 -8.97 3.91
C THR A 76 -1.19 -9.45 2.66
N GLU A 77 -1.27 -10.76 2.39
CA GLU A 77 -0.79 -11.36 1.14
C GLU A 77 -1.42 -10.68 -0.09
N LYS A 78 -2.71 -10.32 -0.03
CA LYS A 78 -3.41 -9.60 -1.10
C LYS A 78 -2.74 -8.26 -1.41
N ASP A 79 -2.30 -7.52 -0.39
CA ASP A 79 -1.60 -6.25 -0.58
C ASP A 79 -0.25 -6.47 -1.28
N VAL A 80 0.50 -7.51 -0.90
CA VAL A 80 1.75 -7.90 -1.57
C VAL A 80 1.49 -8.25 -3.03
N SER A 81 0.50 -9.09 -3.31
CA SER A 81 0.17 -9.51 -4.68
C SER A 81 -0.15 -8.32 -5.59
N ILE A 82 -0.86 -7.31 -5.10
CA ILE A 82 -1.12 -6.08 -5.87
C ILE A 82 0.20 -5.37 -6.23
N LEU A 83 1.15 -5.27 -5.31
CA LEU A 83 2.44 -4.62 -5.57
C LEU A 83 3.36 -5.46 -6.48
N VAL A 84 3.29 -6.78 -6.38
CA VAL A 84 3.98 -7.72 -7.28
C VAL A 84 3.43 -7.60 -8.70
N ASP A 85 2.11 -7.57 -8.87
CA ASP A 85 1.46 -7.37 -10.18
C ASP A 85 1.86 -6.05 -10.83
N LYS A 86 2.10 -5.01 -10.02
CA LYS A 86 2.60 -3.71 -10.47
C LYS A 86 4.11 -3.64 -10.64
N LYS A 87 4.82 -4.75 -10.42
CA LYS A 87 6.30 -4.86 -10.46
C LYS A 87 7.01 -3.90 -9.49
N ILE A 88 6.29 -3.42 -8.48
CA ILE A 88 6.83 -2.59 -7.40
C ILE A 88 7.54 -3.50 -6.39
N ILE A 89 7.01 -4.67 -6.10
CA ILE A 89 7.72 -5.69 -5.33
C ILE A 89 8.19 -6.78 -6.26
N ILE A 90 9.49 -7.08 -6.22
CA ILE A 90 10.05 -8.26 -6.87
C ILE A 90 10.25 -9.30 -5.77
N ASN A 91 9.40 -10.32 -5.76
CA ASN A 91 9.42 -11.36 -4.74
C ASN A 91 10.33 -12.53 -5.17
N TRP A 92 11.46 -12.72 -4.49
CA TRP A 92 12.35 -13.88 -4.65
C TRP A 92 12.23 -14.89 -3.50
N THR A 93 11.40 -14.66 -2.50
CA THR A 93 11.12 -15.63 -1.42
C THR A 93 10.13 -16.72 -1.86
N SER A 94 9.55 -16.60 -3.06
CA SER A 94 8.50 -17.47 -3.63
C SER A 94 7.21 -17.57 -2.80
N ASP A 95 7.09 -16.81 -1.71
CA ASP A 95 5.92 -16.76 -0.83
C ASP A 95 5.54 -15.29 -0.55
N ALA A 96 4.36 -14.87 -1.00
CA ALA A 96 3.87 -13.52 -0.78
C ALA A 96 3.51 -13.24 0.70
N ASN A 97 3.13 -14.28 1.46
CA ASN A 97 2.88 -14.16 2.89
C ASN A 97 4.18 -13.92 3.67
N ALA A 98 5.29 -14.54 3.24
CA ALA A 98 6.61 -14.25 3.81
C ALA A 98 6.99 -12.77 3.63
N VAL A 99 6.73 -12.17 2.46
CA VAL A 99 6.99 -10.74 2.23
C VAL A 99 6.17 -9.87 3.18
N ALA A 100 4.85 -10.12 3.31
CA ALA A 100 3.99 -9.39 4.24
C ALA A 100 4.50 -9.52 5.68
N THR A 101 4.90 -10.73 6.08
CA THR A 101 5.45 -11.02 7.41
C THR A 101 6.73 -10.24 7.68
N ILE A 102 7.66 -10.20 6.72
CA ILE A 102 8.91 -9.44 6.85
C ILE A 102 8.60 -7.96 7.08
N VAL A 103 7.78 -7.34 6.22
CA VAL A 103 7.44 -5.91 6.33
C VAL A 103 6.78 -5.60 7.68
N ASN A 104 5.77 -6.38 8.07
CA ASN A 104 5.04 -6.18 9.31
C ASN A 104 5.93 -6.36 10.56
N THR A 105 6.86 -7.33 10.53
CA THR A 105 7.71 -7.64 11.69
C THR A 105 8.91 -6.70 11.80
N LEU A 106 9.30 -6.03 10.71
CA LEU A 106 10.30 -4.96 10.75
C LEU A 106 9.79 -3.74 11.53
N CYS A 107 8.51 -3.40 11.38
CA CYS A 107 7.91 -2.24 12.05
C CYS A 107 7.46 -2.50 13.49
N LYS A 108 7.10 -3.73 13.85
CA LYS A 108 6.65 -4.08 15.22
C LYS A 108 7.62 -3.72 16.36
N ASN A 109 8.93 -3.75 16.10
CA ASN A 109 9.95 -3.50 17.11
C ASN A 109 10.69 -2.17 16.88
N ALA A 110 10.30 -1.40 15.87
CA ALA A 110 10.94 -0.13 15.56
C ALA A 110 10.26 1.00 16.35
N SER A 111 11.06 1.87 16.95
CA SER A 111 10.55 3.14 17.49
C SER A 111 9.86 3.95 16.38
N MET A 112 8.65 4.45 16.63
CA MET A 112 7.91 5.26 15.66
C MET A 112 8.78 6.47 15.21
N PRO A 113 9.09 6.60 13.90
CA PRO A 113 10.00 7.64 13.46
C PRO A 113 9.36 9.02 13.62
N LYS A 114 10.21 10.04 13.82
CA LYS A 114 9.79 11.43 13.56
C LYS A 114 9.80 11.61 12.04
N TYR A 115 8.67 11.95 11.46
CA TYR A 115 8.59 12.15 10.02
C TYR A 115 9.20 13.49 9.60
N ASN A 116 9.91 13.49 8.47
CA ASN A 116 10.32 14.71 7.79
C ASN A 116 9.13 15.35 7.05
N ALA A 117 9.34 16.56 6.51
CA ALA A 117 8.27 17.30 5.84
C ALA A 117 7.70 16.58 4.60
N GLU A 118 8.53 15.84 3.86
CA GLU A 118 8.12 15.11 2.66
C GLU A 118 7.19 13.95 3.00
N TYR A 119 7.58 13.11 3.97
CA TYR A 119 6.74 12.01 4.45
C TYR A 119 5.47 12.51 5.13
N LEU A 120 5.54 13.56 5.95
CA LEU A 120 4.33 14.17 6.55
C LEU A 120 3.36 14.64 5.47
N SER A 121 3.87 15.31 4.43
CA SER A 121 3.06 15.75 3.29
C SER A 121 2.47 14.56 2.54
N LEU A 122 3.26 13.51 2.30
CA LEU A 122 2.80 12.29 1.63
C LEU A 122 1.67 11.61 2.42
N PHE A 123 1.85 11.37 3.72
CA PHE A 123 0.83 10.77 4.59
C PHE A 123 -0.43 11.62 4.62
N LYS A 124 -0.29 12.94 4.77
CA LYS A 124 -1.42 13.85 4.74
C LYS A 124 -2.20 13.75 3.44
N ARG A 125 -1.52 13.77 2.28
CA ARG A 125 -2.18 13.70 0.97
C ARG A 125 -2.84 12.35 0.71
N LEU A 126 -2.24 11.25 1.16
CA LEU A 126 -2.86 9.92 1.10
C LEU A 126 -4.10 9.84 1.98
N ASN A 127 -4.02 10.41 3.19
CA ASN A 127 -5.15 10.48 4.10
C ASN A 127 -6.27 11.36 3.54
N ASP A 128 -5.96 12.56 3.04
CA ASP A 128 -6.93 13.48 2.42
C ASP A 128 -7.60 12.82 1.19
N PHE A 129 -6.85 12.03 0.42
CA PHE A 129 -7.40 11.24 -0.67
C PHE A 129 -8.40 10.20 -0.16
N TYR A 130 -8.06 9.44 0.88
CA TYR A 130 -8.95 8.45 1.45
C TYR A 130 -10.18 9.08 2.11
N GLU A 131 -9.99 10.17 2.86
CA GLU A 131 -11.02 10.90 3.59
C GLU A 131 -12.00 11.65 2.69
N ASN A 132 -11.67 11.86 1.41
CA ASN A 132 -12.60 12.40 0.44
C ASN A 132 -13.88 11.54 0.41
N PRO A 133 -15.09 12.12 0.65
CA PRO A 133 -16.32 11.36 0.74
C PRO A 133 -16.57 10.46 -0.47
N ARG A 134 -16.26 10.92 -1.69
CA ARG A 134 -16.44 10.12 -2.91
C ARG A 134 -15.57 8.87 -2.90
N ASN A 135 -14.33 9.00 -2.43
CA ASN A 135 -13.38 7.89 -2.35
C ASN A 135 -13.75 6.92 -1.22
N LYS A 136 -14.23 7.43 -0.07
CA LYS A 136 -14.80 6.59 1.00
C LYS A 136 -16.00 5.79 0.54
N TYR A 137 -16.99 6.43 -0.07
CA TYR A 137 -18.17 5.74 -0.59
C TYR A 137 -17.78 4.71 -1.65
N LYS A 138 -16.83 5.03 -2.52
CA LYS A 138 -16.27 4.07 -3.47
C LYS A 138 -15.64 2.87 -2.77
N ALA A 139 -14.83 3.09 -1.74
CA ALA A 139 -14.18 2.02 -0.98
C ALA A 139 -15.22 1.10 -0.34
N VAL A 140 -16.21 1.66 0.36
CA VAL A 140 -17.31 0.90 0.98
C VAL A 140 -18.07 0.10 -0.08
N PHE A 141 -18.43 0.73 -1.20
CA PHE A 141 -19.15 0.06 -2.28
C PHE A 141 -18.35 -1.11 -2.88
N VAL A 142 -17.06 -0.91 -3.17
CA VAL A 142 -16.20 -1.99 -3.69
C VAL A 142 -16.08 -3.11 -2.65
N HIS A 143 -15.90 -2.77 -1.39
CA HIS A 143 -15.77 -3.74 -0.30
C HIS A 143 -17.06 -4.57 -0.09
N GLU A 144 -18.23 -3.93 -0.14
CA GLU A 144 -19.49 -4.61 0.10
C GLU A 144 -19.95 -5.46 -1.08
N TYR A 145 -19.76 -4.99 -2.32
CA TYR A 145 -20.35 -5.59 -3.52
C TYR A 145 -19.35 -6.31 -4.43
N PHE A 146 -18.05 -6.02 -4.34
CA PHE A 146 -17.03 -6.59 -5.24
C PHE A 146 -15.96 -7.44 -4.56
N ASN A 147 -16.10 -7.71 -3.25
CA ASN A 147 -15.06 -8.42 -2.50
C ASN A 147 -15.05 -9.96 -2.69
N THR A 148 -16.11 -10.56 -3.26
CA THR A 148 -16.12 -11.99 -3.62
C THR A 148 -16.67 -12.22 -5.03
N PRO A 149 -16.28 -13.31 -5.72
CA PRO A 149 -16.81 -13.62 -7.06
C PRO A 149 -18.35 -13.71 -7.08
N TRP A 150 -18.94 -14.33 -6.05
CA TRP A 150 -20.39 -14.46 -5.93
C TRP A 150 -21.09 -13.12 -5.77
N LYS A 151 -20.53 -12.19 -4.98
CA LYS A 151 -21.08 -10.85 -4.84
C LYS A 151 -21.06 -10.10 -6.17
N LYS A 152 -19.97 -10.20 -6.93
CA LYS A 152 -19.88 -9.59 -8.28
C LYS A 152 -20.99 -10.08 -9.22
N VAL A 153 -21.21 -11.39 -9.29
CA VAL A 153 -22.26 -11.98 -10.14
C VAL A 153 -23.64 -11.52 -9.67
N SER A 154 -23.90 -11.57 -8.36
CA SER A 154 -25.16 -11.12 -7.76
C SER A 154 -25.46 -9.66 -8.10
N THR A 155 -24.48 -8.77 -7.94
CA THR A 155 -24.62 -7.35 -8.28
C THR A 155 -24.88 -7.13 -9.77
N LEU A 156 -24.18 -7.86 -10.65
CA LEU A 156 -24.38 -7.73 -12.09
C LEU A 156 -25.77 -8.21 -12.53
N THR A 157 -26.25 -9.32 -11.96
CA THR A 157 -27.59 -9.84 -12.21
C THR A 157 -28.66 -8.83 -11.77
N ALA A 158 -28.53 -8.26 -10.56
CA ALA A 158 -29.47 -7.27 -10.04
C ALA A 158 -29.53 -6.01 -10.93
N VAL A 159 -28.38 -5.46 -11.35
CA VAL A 159 -28.33 -4.31 -12.25
C VAL A 159 -28.96 -4.63 -13.61
N SER A 160 -28.67 -5.82 -14.16
CA SER A 160 -29.23 -6.25 -15.44
C SER A 160 -30.76 -6.35 -15.37
N LEU A 161 -31.31 -6.95 -14.30
CA LEU A 161 -32.75 -7.04 -14.09
C LEU A 161 -33.41 -5.66 -14.04
N VAL A 162 -32.83 -4.70 -13.30
CA VAL A 162 -33.35 -3.33 -13.22
C VAL A 162 -33.38 -2.67 -14.61
N LEU A 163 -32.29 -2.80 -15.39
CA LEU A 163 -32.24 -2.25 -16.75
C LEU A 163 -33.28 -2.90 -17.67
N PHE A 164 -33.45 -4.22 -17.60
CA PHE A 164 -34.48 -4.93 -18.37
C PHE A 164 -35.89 -4.44 -18.01
N THR A 165 -36.19 -4.26 -16.72
CA THR A 165 -37.51 -3.76 -16.28
C THR A 165 -37.79 -2.34 -16.76
N LEU A 166 -36.78 -1.47 -16.81
CA LEU A 166 -36.94 -0.09 -17.29
C LEU A 166 -37.14 0.02 -18.80
N ILE A 167 -36.58 -0.91 -19.58
CA ILE A 167 -36.78 -0.95 -21.05
C ILE A 167 -38.15 -1.53 -21.41
N GLN A 168 -38.69 -2.42 -20.57
CA GLN A 168 -39.98 -3.08 -20.77
C GLN A 168 -41.18 -2.25 -20.29
N ALA A 169 -40.95 -1.12 -19.62
CA ALA A 169 -41.97 -0.18 -19.13
C ALA A 169 -42.13 1.00 -20.11
#